data_AF-A0A9C8FVU6-F1
#
_entry.id   AF-A0A9C8FVU6-F1
#
_cell.length_a   1.000
_cell.length_b   1.000
_cell.length_c   1.000
_cell.angle_alpha   90.00
_cell.angle_beta   90.00
_cell.angle_gamma   90.00
#
_symmetry.space_group_name_H-M   'P 1'
#
loop_
_entity.id
_entity.type
_entity.pdbx_description
1 polymer ?
#
loop_
_entity_poly.entity_id
_entity_poly.type
_entity_poly.pdbx_seq_one_letter_code
_entity_poly.pdbx_strand_id
1 'polypeptide(L)'
;MPLLDLSRLVLRNIEFVPEEVPGGEDWYSLFRQFWYDRFEQRMKKYTSQYKRQELLDSAKSFLRKEQIPELHRYCNLGKYYNIAVQYEKSSGFAWGFFEDYFFPEMNSSLKLVLIDGEFYKEQNREEYNEAYNTVVWAYEQLRKLESYLSSDGEIGLQVENVEKEALSEEERLQEVQEIVRDVDNQMEVILSRLLEHSILMKNLLDGILHGDMGGRYDTLSNMGFIGRNENKNLKSKLSNALKRFEGFIDYYSQLYDLERNNGRVE
;
A
#
# COMPACT_ATOMS: atom_id res chain seq x y z
N MET A 1 -16.37 -31.49 43.68
CA MET A 1 -15.79 -32.85 43.82
C MET A 1 -15.16 -33.46 42.56
N PRO A 2 -15.46 -33.09 41.29
CA PRO A 2 -14.72 -33.68 40.13
C PRO A 2 -13.32 -33.11 39.88
N LEU A 3 -13.07 -31.85 40.28
CA LEU A 3 -11.83 -31.14 39.99
C LEU A 3 -10.63 -31.63 40.81
N LEU A 4 -10.85 -32.04 42.07
CA LEU A 4 -9.77 -32.48 42.96
C LEU A 4 -9.10 -33.77 42.44
N ASP A 5 -9.91 -34.74 42.01
CA ASP A 5 -9.42 -36.00 41.48
C ASP A 5 -8.69 -35.79 40.15
N LEU A 6 -9.20 -34.89 39.31
CA LEU A 6 -8.52 -34.46 38.08
C LEU A 6 -7.18 -33.78 38.36
N SER A 7 -7.10 -32.87 39.34
CA SER A 7 -5.86 -32.19 39.72
C SER A 7 -4.82 -33.18 40.26
N ARG A 8 -5.22 -34.13 41.11
CA ARG A 8 -4.35 -35.20 41.62
C ARG A 8 -3.78 -36.06 40.49
N LEU A 9 -4.61 -36.37 39.50
CA LEU A 9 -4.23 -37.16 38.35
C LEU A 9 -3.25 -36.42 37.43
N VAL A 10 -3.52 -35.14 37.12
CA VAL A 10 -2.66 -34.28 36.29
C VAL A 10 -1.31 -34.05 36.95
N LEU A 11 -1.29 -33.80 38.27
CA LEU A 11 -0.07 -33.54 39.04
C LEU A 11 0.67 -34.81 39.46
N ARG A 12 0.11 -36.00 39.17
CA ARG A 12 0.61 -37.32 39.61
C ARG A 12 0.93 -37.40 41.10
N ASN A 13 0.16 -36.68 41.91
CA ASN A 13 0.32 -36.63 43.36
C ASN A 13 -1.04 -36.89 44.01
N ILE A 14 -1.19 -38.10 44.57
CA ILE A 14 -2.44 -38.55 45.20
C ILE A 14 -2.69 -37.81 46.52
N GLU A 15 -1.63 -37.36 47.19
CA GLU A 15 -1.70 -36.60 48.45
C GLU A 15 -1.94 -35.10 48.22
N PHE A 16 -2.05 -34.65 46.97
CA PHE A 16 -2.34 -33.26 46.67
C PHE A 16 -3.68 -32.85 47.30
N VAL A 17 -3.62 -31.90 48.21
CA VAL A 17 -4.76 -31.16 48.73
C VAL A 17 -4.50 -29.70 48.36
N PRO A 18 -5.40 -29.04 47.62
CA PRO A 18 -5.22 -27.64 47.30
C PRO A 18 -5.16 -26.85 48.60
N GLU A 19 -4.19 -25.95 48.72
CA GLU A 19 -4.15 -25.01 49.84
C GLU A 19 -5.46 -24.21 49.87
N GLU A 20 -6.06 -24.08 51.06
CA GLU A 20 -7.23 -23.22 51.26
C GLU A 20 -6.80 -21.76 51.12
N VAL A 21 -6.91 -21.22 49.90
CA VAL A 21 -6.73 -19.79 49.67
C VAL A 21 -8.00 -19.08 50.16
N PRO A 22 -7.91 -18.14 51.13
CA PRO A 22 -9.06 -17.33 51.52
C PRO A 22 -9.32 -16.30 50.42
N GLY A 23 -10.08 -16.68 49.40
CA GLY A 23 -10.21 -15.82 48.21
C GLY A 23 -11.00 -16.45 47.08
N GLY A 24 -12.27 -16.79 47.31
CA GLY A 24 -13.19 -17.11 46.22
C GLY A 24 -13.29 -16.00 45.16
N GLU A 25 -12.99 -14.75 45.55
CA GLU A 25 -12.94 -13.59 44.65
C GLU A 25 -11.68 -13.54 43.78
N ASP A 26 -10.56 -14.11 44.23
CA ASP A 26 -9.28 -14.04 43.52
C ASP A 26 -9.25 -14.96 42.30
N TRP A 27 -9.73 -16.20 42.41
CA TRP A 27 -9.77 -17.13 41.27
C TRP A 27 -10.77 -16.67 40.20
N TYR A 28 -11.91 -16.10 40.60
CA TYR A 28 -12.91 -15.59 39.67
C TYR A 28 -12.39 -14.35 38.94
N SER A 29 -11.66 -13.48 39.64
CA SER A 29 -10.98 -12.33 39.04
C SER A 29 -9.90 -12.75 38.04
N LEU A 30 -9.06 -13.74 38.39
CA LEU A 30 -8.05 -14.30 37.48
C LEU A 30 -8.69 -14.99 36.26
N PHE A 31 -9.76 -15.76 36.45
CA PHE A 31 -10.50 -16.40 35.36
C PHE A 31 -11.16 -15.36 34.43
N ARG A 32 -11.78 -14.33 35.00
CA ARG A 32 -12.38 -13.24 34.23
C ARG A 32 -11.33 -12.47 33.43
N GLN A 33 -10.19 -12.15 34.05
CA GLN A 33 -9.09 -11.46 33.40
C GLN A 33 -8.51 -12.30 32.26
N PHE A 34 -8.27 -13.60 32.48
CA PHE A 34 -7.81 -14.52 31.43
C PHE A 34 -8.73 -14.52 30.20
N TRP A 35 -10.05 -14.61 30.40
CA TRP A 35 -11.00 -14.58 29.29
C TRP A 35 -11.16 -13.20 28.67
N TYR A 36 -11.07 -12.13 29.46
CA TYR A 36 -11.11 -10.76 28.99
C TYR A 36 -9.90 -10.46 28.09
N ASP A 37 -8.69 -10.82 28.52
CA ASP A 37 -7.46 -10.65 27.75
C ASP A 37 -7.51 -11.45 26.44
N ARG A 38 -7.98 -12.70 26.50
CA ARG A 38 -8.13 -13.55 25.31
C ARG A 38 -9.20 -13.01 24.35
N PHE A 39 -10.31 -12.50 24.89
CA PHE A 39 -11.37 -11.86 24.13
C PHE A 39 -10.83 -10.58 23.47
N GLU A 40 -10.14 -9.71 24.21
CA GLU A 40 -9.54 -8.50 23.66
C GLU A 40 -8.54 -8.80 22.53
N GLN A 41 -7.66 -9.78 22.72
CA GLN A 41 -6.71 -10.19 21.68
C GLN A 41 -7.43 -10.67 20.42
N ARG A 42 -8.47 -11.51 20.59
CA ARG A 42 -9.25 -12.02 19.45
C ARG A 42 -10.06 -10.90 18.78
N MET A 43 -10.62 -9.98 19.56
CA MET A 43 -11.38 -8.84 19.07
C MET A 43 -10.48 -7.85 18.31
N LYS A 44 -9.26 -7.59 18.82
CA LYS A 44 -8.24 -6.78 18.12
C LYS A 44 -7.87 -7.40 16.76
N LYS A 45 -7.61 -8.71 16.73
CA LYS A 45 -7.34 -9.44 15.47
C LYS A 45 -8.52 -9.37 14.51
N TYR A 46 -9.74 -9.65 14.98
CA TYR A 46 -10.95 -9.58 14.15
C TYR A 46 -11.19 -8.17 13.59
N THR A 47 -11.07 -7.15 14.43
CA THR A 47 -11.25 -5.75 14.01
C THR A 47 -10.20 -5.35 12.97
N SER A 48 -8.95 -5.78 13.12
CA SER A 48 -7.90 -5.54 12.13
C SER A 48 -8.20 -6.23 10.79
N GLN A 49 -8.62 -7.50 10.82
CA GLN A 49 -9.01 -8.25 9.62
C GLN A 49 -10.23 -7.63 8.92
N TYR A 50 -11.24 -7.23 9.69
CA TYR A 50 -12.43 -6.57 9.17
C TYR A 50 -12.08 -5.25 8.48
N LYS A 51 -11.29 -4.38 9.15
CA LYS A 51 -10.83 -3.11 8.56
C LYS A 51 -10.00 -3.33 7.29
N ARG A 52 -9.14 -4.35 7.27
CA ARG A 52 -8.37 -4.71 6.07
C ARG A 52 -9.29 -5.10 4.91
N GLN A 53 -10.32 -5.91 5.19
CA GLN A 53 -11.27 -6.32 4.17
C GLN A 53 -12.10 -5.14 3.65
N GLU A 54 -12.59 -4.28 4.55
CA GLU A 54 -13.31 -3.05 4.20
C GLU A 54 -12.47 -2.11 3.33
N LEU A 55 -11.19 -1.96 3.64
CA LEU A 55 -10.24 -1.19 2.84
C LEU A 55 -10.07 -1.78 1.44
N LEU A 56 -9.88 -3.10 1.32
CA LEU A 56 -9.76 -3.78 0.02
C LEU A 56 -11.03 -3.62 -0.82
N ASP A 57 -12.20 -3.73 -0.20
CA ASP A 57 -13.48 -3.58 -0.90
C ASP A 57 -13.74 -2.12 -1.32
N SER A 58 -13.29 -1.16 -0.52
CA SER A 58 -13.31 0.26 -0.89
C SER A 58 -12.36 0.57 -2.05
N ALA A 59 -11.15 0.01 -2.04
CA ALA A 59 -10.17 0.15 -3.12
C ALA A 59 -10.68 -0.45 -4.44
N LYS A 60 -11.27 -1.66 -4.39
CA LYS A 60 -11.94 -2.29 -5.53
C LYS A 60 -13.07 -1.42 -6.08
N SER A 61 -13.92 -0.90 -5.20
CA SER A 61 -15.03 -0.01 -5.55
C SER A 61 -14.53 1.27 -6.24
N PHE A 62 -13.45 1.86 -5.72
CA PHE A 62 -12.80 3.02 -6.33
C PHE A 62 -12.30 2.72 -7.75
N LEU A 63 -11.64 1.58 -7.98
CA LEU A 63 -11.21 1.15 -9.32
C LEU A 63 -12.35 0.64 -10.20
N ARG A 64 -13.54 0.43 -9.63
CA ARG A 64 -14.69 -0.22 -10.29
C ARG A 64 -14.34 -1.61 -10.83
N LYS A 65 -13.55 -2.36 -10.07
CA LYS A 65 -13.11 -3.72 -10.42
C LYS A 65 -13.52 -4.70 -9.31
N GLU A 66 -13.78 -5.94 -9.67
CA GLU A 66 -14.09 -7.00 -8.70
C GLU A 66 -12.86 -7.36 -7.84
N GLN A 67 -11.67 -7.17 -8.40
CA GLN A 67 -10.39 -7.44 -7.75
C GLN A 67 -9.42 -6.29 -8.04
N ILE A 68 -8.50 -6.05 -7.10
CA ILE A 68 -7.40 -5.13 -7.33
C ILE A 68 -6.49 -5.79 -8.39
N PRO A 69 -6.09 -5.06 -9.45
CA PRO A 69 -5.14 -5.59 -10.43
C PRO A 69 -3.85 -6.07 -9.76
N GLU A 70 -3.20 -7.06 -10.35
CA GLU A 70 -1.94 -7.59 -9.82
C GLU A 70 -0.81 -7.32 -10.81
N LEU A 71 0.34 -6.92 -10.28
CA LEU A 71 1.61 -6.97 -11.00
C LEU A 71 2.04 -8.43 -11.04
N HIS A 72 1.68 -9.12 -12.14
CA HIS A 72 1.66 -10.57 -12.19
C HIS A 72 3.01 -11.21 -11.83
N ARG A 73 4.12 -10.64 -12.30
CA ARG A 73 5.44 -11.25 -12.06
C ARG A 73 5.93 -10.95 -10.65
N TYR A 74 5.72 -9.73 -10.17
CA TYR A 74 5.99 -9.36 -8.78
C TYR A 74 5.21 -10.23 -7.80
N CYS A 75 3.89 -10.41 -7.98
CA CYS A 75 3.06 -11.19 -7.07
C CYS A 75 3.39 -12.70 -7.07
N ASN A 76 4.07 -13.20 -8.11
CA ASN A 76 4.50 -14.59 -8.19
C ASN A 76 5.99 -14.78 -7.83
N LEU A 77 6.73 -13.71 -7.55
CA LEU A 77 8.12 -13.80 -7.10
C LEU A 77 8.19 -14.54 -5.76
N GLY A 78 9.08 -15.54 -5.65
CA GLY A 78 9.26 -16.31 -4.41
C GLY A 78 8.11 -17.28 -4.07
N LYS A 79 7.03 -17.32 -4.87
CA LYS A 79 5.84 -18.13 -4.58
C LYS A 79 6.12 -19.64 -4.53
N TYR A 80 7.04 -20.14 -5.35
CA TYR A 80 7.49 -21.53 -5.29
C TYR A 80 8.07 -21.90 -3.91
N TYR A 81 8.72 -20.94 -3.26
CA TYR A 81 9.34 -21.07 -1.95
C TYR A 81 8.44 -20.62 -0.79
N ASN A 82 7.14 -20.37 -1.06
CA ASN A 82 6.18 -19.84 -0.09
C ASN A 82 6.64 -18.50 0.56
N ILE A 83 7.41 -17.71 -0.19
CA ILE A 83 7.79 -16.34 0.20
C ILE A 83 6.75 -15.40 -0.41
N ALA A 84 6.14 -14.57 0.43
CA ALA A 84 5.19 -13.54 -0.01
C ALA A 84 5.92 -12.21 -0.22
N VAL A 85 5.60 -11.51 -1.29
CA VAL A 85 6.05 -10.13 -1.51
C VAL A 85 5.32 -9.16 -0.59
N GLN A 86 5.98 -8.06 -0.23
CA GLN A 86 5.46 -7.14 0.77
C GLN A 86 4.31 -6.25 0.25
N TYR A 87 4.42 -5.71 -0.97
CA TYR A 87 3.57 -4.62 -1.48
C TYR A 87 2.58 -5.06 -2.56
N GLU A 88 2.01 -6.26 -2.44
CA GLU A 88 1.15 -6.88 -3.44
C GLU A 88 -0.06 -6.00 -3.82
N LYS A 89 -0.79 -5.50 -2.82
CA LYS A 89 -2.06 -4.79 -3.02
C LYS A 89 -1.87 -3.30 -3.27
N SER A 90 -0.91 -2.64 -2.64
CA SER A 90 -0.63 -1.22 -2.90
C SER A 90 -0.06 -1.01 -4.32
N SER A 91 0.88 -1.85 -4.75
CA SER A 91 1.44 -1.79 -6.12
C SER A 91 0.38 -2.10 -7.19
N GLY A 92 -0.45 -3.12 -6.95
CA GLY A 92 -1.58 -3.47 -7.80
C GLY A 92 -2.65 -2.37 -7.91
N PHE A 93 -2.93 -1.70 -6.80
CA PHE A 93 -3.84 -0.56 -6.77
C PHE A 93 -3.29 0.65 -7.53
N ALA A 94 -2.00 0.96 -7.35
CA ALA A 94 -1.31 1.99 -8.14
C ALA A 94 -1.34 1.69 -9.63
N TRP A 95 -1.07 0.44 -10.01
CA TRP A 95 -1.18 -0.02 -11.39
C TRP A 95 -2.57 0.21 -11.98
N GLY A 96 -3.62 -0.19 -11.24
CA GLY A 96 -5.01 0.05 -11.65
C GLY A 96 -5.33 1.53 -11.83
N PHE A 97 -4.87 2.39 -10.90
CA PHE A 97 -5.05 3.84 -11.01
C PHE A 97 -4.42 4.40 -12.28
N PHE A 98 -3.22 3.94 -12.65
CA PHE A 98 -2.56 4.39 -13.87
C PHE A 98 -3.32 4.00 -15.13
N GLU A 99 -3.69 2.71 -15.23
CA GLU A 99 -4.34 2.14 -16.41
C GLU A 99 -5.78 2.64 -16.60
N ASP A 100 -6.52 2.84 -15.51
CA ASP A 100 -7.95 3.18 -15.61
C ASP A 100 -8.22 4.69 -15.52
N TYR A 101 -7.37 5.46 -14.83
CA TYR A 101 -7.63 6.88 -14.54
C TYR A 101 -6.54 7.82 -15.01
N PHE A 102 -5.28 7.63 -14.59
CA PHE A 102 -4.23 8.61 -14.84
C PHE A 102 -3.99 8.83 -16.34
N PHE A 103 -3.63 7.78 -17.09
CA PHE A 103 -3.34 7.92 -18.52
C PHE A 103 -4.58 8.18 -19.38
N PRO A 104 -5.70 7.47 -19.20
CA PRO A 104 -6.87 7.68 -20.05
C PRO A 104 -7.61 9.00 -19.78
N GLU A 105 -7.78 9.39 -18.51
CA GLU A 105 -8.65 10.52 -18.14
C GLU A 105 -7.88 11.81 -17.82
N MET A 106 -6.74 11.71 -17.12
CA MET A 106 -6.13 12.87 -16.45
C MET A 106 -4.93 13.44 -17.22
N ASN A 107 -4.11 12.56 -17.79
CA ASN A 107 -2.79 12.86 -18.35
C ASN A 107 -2.83 14.00 -19.37
N SER A 108 -3.81 14.00 -20.28
CA SER A 108 -3.94 15.07 -21.29
C SER A 108 -4.11 16.46 -20.67
N SER A 109 -4.98 16.63 -19.67
CA SER A 109 -5.18 17.91 -18.99
C SER A 109 -4.01 18.32 -18.11
N LEU A 110 -3.38 17.36 -17.42
CA LEU A 110 -2.23 17.63 -16.57
C LEU A 110 -1.01 18.05 -17.41
N LYS A 111 -0.81 17.39 -18.56
CA LYS A 111 0.25 17.73 -19.51
C LYS A 111 0.02 19.08 -20.18
N LEU A 112 -1.22 19.48 -20.38
CA LEU A 112 -1.52 20.82 -20.88
C LEU A 112 -1.09 21.91 -19.90
N VAL A 113 -1.36 21.73 -18.60
CA VAL A 113 -0.85 22.64 -17.54
C VAL A 113 0.68 22.60 -17.49
N LEU A 114 1.29 21.44 -17.68
CA LEU A 114 2.76 21.31 -17.70
C LEU A 114 3.42 22.16 -18.80
N ILE A 115 2.82 22.19 -19.99
CA ILE A 115 3.40 22.83 -21.17
C ILE A 115 3.02 24.31 -21.24
N ASP A 116 1.72 24.59 -21.07
CA ASP A 116 1.15 25.92 -21.33
C ASP A 116 0.81 26.68 -20.03
N GLY A 117 0.98 26.08 -18.85
CA GLY A 117 0.60 26.72 -17.58
C GLY A 117 1.51 27.89 -17.22
N GLU A 118 0.91 29.07 -17.04
CA GLU A 118 1.63 30.24 -16.50
C GLU A 118 1.34 30.36 -15.01
N PHE A 119 2.31 29.95 -14.20
CA PHE A 119 2.25 30.05 -12.75
C PHE A 119 2.69 31.44 -12.29
N TYR A 120 2.02 32.01 -11.29
CA TYR A 120 2.46 33.26 -10.66
C TYR A 120 3.81 33.12 -9.94
N LYS A 121 4.14 31.92 -9.49
CA LYS A 121 5.36 31.60 -8.74
C LYS A 121 6.12 30.50 -9.45
N GLU A 122 7.42 30.74 -9.68
CA GLU A 122 8.30 29.73 -10.28
C GLU A 122 8.35 28.46 -9.42
N GLN A 123 8.33 28.58 -8.09
CA GLN A 123 8.28 27.44 -7.19
C GLN A 123 7.07 26.52 -7.45
N ASN A 124 5.86 27.08 -7.66
CA ASN A 124 4.67 26.27 -7.94
C ASN A 124 4.82 25.53 -9.28
N ARG A 125 5.49 26.14 -10.26
CA ARG A 125 5.79 25.54 -11.56
C ARG A 125 6.80 24.40 -11.42
N GLU A 126 7.87 24.60 -10.67
CA GLU A 126 8.89 23.58 -10.40
C GLU A 126 8.28 22.38 -9.65
N GLU A 127 7.53 22.63 -8.58
CA GLU A 127 6.82 21.60 -7.81
C GLU A 127 5.80 20.84 -8.68
N TYR A 128 5.10 21.53 -9.59
CA TYR A 128 4.18 20.88 -10.52
C TYR A 128 4.90 19.97 -11.52
N ASN A 129 6.00 20.46 -12.10
CA ASN A 129 6.81 19.68 -13.03
C ASN A 129 7.37 18.43 -12.35
N GLU A 130 7.91 18.58 -11.14
CA GLU A 130 8.45 17.46 -10.35
C GLU A 130 7.37 16.44 -9.98
N ALA A 131 6.23 16.91 -9.48
CA ALA A 131 5.09 16.05 -9.12
C ALA A 131 4.58 15.26 -10.32
N TYR A 132 4.35 15.92 -11.46
CA TYR A 132 3.89 15.27 -12.68
C TYR A 132 4.89 14.22 -13.17
N ASN A 133 6.16 14.61 -13.28
CA ASN A 133 7.21 13.72 -13.80
C ASN A 133 7.43 12.51 -12.90
N THR A 134 7.33 12.68 -11.58
CA THR A 134 7.52 11.58 -10.62
C THR A 134 6.34 10.61 -10.64
N VAL A 135 5.11 11.10 -10.82
CA VAL A 135 3.93 10.23 -11.00
C VAL A 135 4.06 9.39 -12.28
N VAL A 136 4.51 9.99 -13.39
CA VAL A 136 4.78 9.26 -14.65
C VAL A 136 5.94 8.27 -14.48
N TRP A 137 7.04 8.70 -13.87
CA TRP A 137 8.20 7.87 -13.58
C TRP A 137 7.82 6.63 -12.76
N ALA A 138 6.95 6.76 -11.76
CA ALA A 138 6.53 5.64 -10.92
C ALA A 138 5.88 4.53 -11.76
N TYR A 139 4.97 4.88 -12.67
CA TYR A 139 4.38 3.91 -13.60
C TYR A 139 5.44 3.25 -14.50
N GLU A 140 6.37 4.03 -15.04
CA GLU A 140 7.46 3.50 -15.85
C GLU A 140 8.36 2.52 -15.05
N GLN A 141 8.62 2.81 -13.78
CA GLN A 141 9.36 1.90 -12.91
C GLN A 141 8.58 0.63 -12.59
N LEU A 142 7.27 0.70 -12.33
CA LEU A 142 6.44 -0.50 -12.14
C LEU A 142 6.49 -1.40 -13.38
N ARG A 143 6.38 -0.81 -14.58
CA ARG A 143 6.52 -1.54 -15.86
C ARG A 143 7.89 -2.17 -16.03
N LYS A 144 8.93 -1.41 -15.69
CA LYS A 144 10.33 -1.86 -15.81
C LYS A 144 10.61 -3.01 -14.85
N LEU A 145 10.12 -2.93 -13.61
CA LEU A 145 10.24 -3.99 -12.62
C LEU A 145 9.58 -5.29 -13.10
N GLU A 146 8.33 -5.21 -13.61
CA GLU A 146 7.67 -6.37 -14.23
C GLU A 146 8.51 -6.93 -15.39
N SER A 147 9.10 -6.08 -16.23
CA SER A 147 9.97 -6.53 -17.31
C SER A 147 11.26 -7.20 -16.82
N TYR A 148 11.82 -6.78 -15.69
CA TYR A 148 13.02 -7.39 -15.12
C TYR A 148 12.74 -8.72 -14.44
N LEU A 149 11.50 -8.92 -14.00
CA LEU A 149 11.01 -10.14 -13.38
C LEU A 149 10.53 -11.20 -14.40
N SER A 150 10.63 -10.98 -15.73
CA SER A 150 10.40 -12.10 -16.66
C SER A 150 11.48 -13.16 -16.55
N SER A 151 11.16 -14.35 -17.06
CA SER A 151 12.12 -15.41 -17.38
C SER A 151 13.33 -14.96 -18.23
N ASP A 152 13.20 -13.96 -19.08
CA ASP A 152 14.31 -13.37 -19.85
C ASP A 152 14.86 -12.07 -19.24
N GLY A 153 14.25 -11.61 -18.14
CA GLY A 153 14.67 -10.43 -17.40
C GLY A 153 15.81 -10.74 -16.42
N GLU A 154 16.56 -9.71 -16.05
CA GLU A 154 17.75 -9.83 -15.19
C GLU A 154 17.46 -10.56 -13.87
N ILE A 155 16.36 -10.21 -13.19
CA ILE A 155 15.99 -10.78 -11.88
C ILE A 155 15.40 -12.18 -12.06
N GLY A 156 14.61 -12.42 -13.11
CA GLY A 156 14.10 -13.77 -13.38
C GLY A 156 15.22 -14.76 -13.68
N LEU A 157 16.25 -14.34 -14.42
CA LEU A 157 17.45 -15.15 -14.65
C LEU A 157 18.23 -15.41 -13.36
N GLN A 158 18.31 -14.44 -12.44
CA GLN A 158 18.93 -14.64 -11.12
C GLN A 158 18.21 -15.75 -10.34
N VAL A 159 16.87 -15.71 -10.27
CA VAL A 159 16.09 -16.76 -9.60
C VAL A 159 16.29 -18.12 -10.28
N GLU A 160 16.28 -18.17 -11.62
CA GLU A 160 16.51 -19.42 -12.35
C GLU A 160 17.93 -19.98 -12.13
N ASN A 161 18.93 -19.11 -11.94
CA ASN A 161 20.29 -19.54 -11.64
C ASN A 161 20.39 -20.15 -10.24
N VAL A 162 19.77 -19.54 -9.23
CA VAL A 162 19.69 -20.10 -7.86
C VAL A 162 19.06 -21.50 -7.87
N GLU A 163 18.05 -21.72 -8.73
CA GLU A 163 17.43 -23.05 -8.89
C GLU A 163 18.37 -24.11 -9.48
N LYS A 164 19.26 -23.70 -10.39
CA LYS A 164 20.22 -24.57 -11.09
C LYS A 164 21.49 -24.84 -10.29
N GLU A 165 21.81 -23.98 -9.33
CA GLU A 165 23.00 -24.15 -8.49
C GLU A 165 22.88 -25.36 -7.56
N ALA A 166 24.04 -25.96 -7.24
CA ALA A 166 24.14 -27.11 -6.35
C ALA A 166 24.08 -26.69 -4.86
N LEU A 167 23.04 -25.92 -4.52
CA LEU A 167 22.77 -25.43 -3.16
C LEU A 167 21.87 -26.41 -2.40
N SER A 168 22.00 -26.42 -1.08
CA SER A 168 21.00 -27.06 -0.19
C SER A 168 19.65 -26.33 -0.27
N GLU A 169 18.58 -26.95 0.21
CA GLU A 169 17.24 -26.34 0.22
C GLU A 169 17.18 -25.06 1.08
N GLU A 170 17.89 -25.05 2.22
CA GLU A 170 17.98 -23.89 3.11
C GLU A 170 18.74 -22.72 2.47
N GLU A 171 19.85 -22.99 1.78
CA GLU A 171 20.64 -21.97 1.07
C GLU A 171 19.83 -21.35 -0.08
N ARG A 172 19.11 -22.16 -0.87
CA ARG A 172 18.24 -21.64 -1.95
C ARG A 172 17.14 -20.74 -1.41
N LEU A 173 16.52 -21.14 -0.30
CA LEU A 173 15.46 -20.34 0.34
C LEU A 173 15.99 -18.96 0.75
N GLN A 174 17.18 -18.92 1.36
CA GLN A 174 17.83 -17.67 1.77
C GLN A 174 18.13 -16.76 0.57
N GLU A 175 18.74 -17.29 -0.49
CA GLU A 175 19.06 -16.54 -1.71
C GLU A 175 17.79 -15.95 -2.36
N VAL A 176 16.73 -16.75 -2.50
CA VAL A 176 15.46 -16.25 -3.07
C VAL A 176 14.80 -15.22 -2.15
N GLN A 177 14.91 -15.37 -0.84
CA GLN A 177 14.40 -14.40 0.12
C GLN A 177 15.16 -13.06 0.03
N GLU A 178 16.48 -13.08 -0.20
CA GLU A 178 17.26 -11.86 -0.46
C GLU A 178 16.82 -11.18 -1.75
N ILE A 179 16.63 -11.94 -2.84
CA ILE A 179 16.09 -11.40 -4.10
C ILE A 179 14.72 -10.75 -3.90
N VAL A 180 13.80 -11.43 -3.20
CA VAL A 180 12.47 -10.88 -2.88
C VAL A 180 12.60 -9.58 -2.10
N ARG A 181 13.45 -9.55 -1.08
CA ARG A 181 13.68 -8.37 -0.24
C ARG A 181 14.24 -7.20 -1.05
N ASP A 182 15.16 -7.44 -1.96
CA ASP A 182 15.73 -6.40 -2.82
C ASP A 182 14.70 -5.82 -3.79
N VAL A 183 13.82 -6.67 -4.32
CA VAL A 183 12.70 -6.23 -5.16
C VAL A 183 11.68 -5.44 -4.33
N ASP A 184 11.38 -5.87 -3.11
CA ASP A 184 10.49 -5.16 -2.19
C ASP A 184 11.05 -3.79 -1.78
N ASN A 185 12.37 -3.68 -1.58
CA ASN A 185 13.03 -2.39 -1.32
C ASN A 185 12.91 -1.44 -2.51
N GLN A 186 13.06 -1.94 -3.74
CA GLN A 186 12.84 -1.15 -4.95
C GLN A 186 11.37 -0.70 -5.07
N MET A 187 10.44 -1.61 -4.78
CA MET A 187 9.01 -1.32 -4.76
C MET A 187 8.67 -0.24 -3.73
N GLU A 188 9.16 -0.32 -2.50
CA GLU A 188 9.00 0.69 -1.45
C GLU A 188 9.42 2.09 -1.92
N VAL A 189 10.57 2.20 -2.60
CA VAL A 189 11.05 3.49 -3.13
C VAL A 189 10.11 4.05 -4.20
N ILE A 190 9.58 3.21 -5.09
CA ILE A 190 8.62 3.63 -6.11
C ILE A 190 7.33 4.10 -5.45
N LEU A 191 6.81 3.29 -4.53
CA LEU A 191 5.50 3.49 -3.94
C LEU A 191 5.45 4.69 -2.98
N SER A 192 6.48 4.88 -2.17
CA SER A 192 6.60 6.03 -1.26
C SER A 192 6.70 7.35 -2.03
N ARG A 193 7.54 7.41 -3.07
CA ARG A 193 7.66 8.61 -3.92
C ARG A 193 6.37 8.92 -4.65
N LEU A 194 5.67 7.90 -5.15
CA LEU A 194 4.35 8.06 -5.76
C LEU A 194 3.35 8.69 -4.78
N LEU A 195 3.31 8.24 -3.53
CA LEU A 195 2.41 8.80 -2.52
C LEU A 195 2.71 10.28 -2.28
N GLU A 196 3.97 10.61 -2.00
CA GLU A 196 4.42 11.98 -1.74
C GLU A 196 4.06 12.93 -2.88
N HIS A 197 4.36 12.53 -4.12
CA HIS A 197 4.16 13.39 -5.29
C HIS A 197 2.69 13.42 -5.74
N SER A 198 1.89 12.42 -5.39
CA SER A 198 0.44 12.46 -5.56
C SER A 198 -0.20 13.47 -4.59
N ILE A 199 0.26 13.54 -3.34
CA ILE A 199 -0.17 14.54 -2.37
C ILE A 199 0.22 15.95 -2.83
N LEU A 200 1.45 16.12 -3.33
CA LEU A 200 1.91 17.38 -3.89
C LEU A 200 1.05 17.81 -5.10
N MET A 201 0.82 16.91 -6.05
CA MET A 201 -0.05 17.15 -7.20
C MET A 201 -1.47 17.52 -6.78
N LYS A 202 -2.05 16.82 -5.80
CA LYS A 202 -3.37 17.12 -5.22
C LYS A 202 -3.42 18.56 -4.67
N ASN A 203 -2.40 18.99 -3.93
CA ASN A 203 -2.35 20.34 -3.36
C ASN A 203 -2.18 21.43 -4.43
N LEU A 204 -1.35 21.17 -5.45
CA LEU A 204 -1.18 22.08 -6.59
C LEU A 204 -2.46 22.22 -7.41
N LEU A 205 -3.16 21.11 -7.69
CA LEU A 205 -4.43 21.13 -8.41
C LEU A 205 -5.51 21.89 -7.64
N ASP A 206 -5.56 21.73 -6.32
CA ASP A 206 -6.45 22.50 -5.46
C ASP A 206 -6.13 24.00 -5.54
N GLY A 207 -4.86 24.38 -5.47
CA GLY A 207 -4.41 25.77 -5.66
C GLY A 207 -4.73 26.32 -7.05
N ILE A 208 -4.54 25.54 -8.11
CA ILE A 208 -4.88 25.94 -9.49
C ILE A 208 -6.38 26.24 -9.63
N LEU A 209 -7.22 25.41 -9.01
CA LEU A 209 -8.68 25.49 -9.14
C LEU A 209 -9.34 26.53 -8.23
N HIS A 210 -8.82 26.69 -7.01
CA HIS A 210 -9.46 27.41 -5.91
C HIS A 210 -8.57 28.46 -5.24
N GLY A 211 -7.27 28.49 -5.53
CA GLY A 211 -6.31 29.37 -4.88
C GLY A 211 -6.42 30.82 -5.32
N ASP A 212 -6.28 31.73 -4.36
CA ASP A 212 -6.13 33.16 -4.61
C ASP A 212 -4.67 33.51 -4.96
N MET A 213 -4.48 34.64 -5.65
CA MET A 213 -3.15 35.18 -5.91
C MET A 213 -2.40 35.45 -4.59
N GLY A 214 -1.22 34.85 -4.41
CA GLY A 214 -0.36 35.05 -3.25
C GLY A 214 -0.43 33.97 -2.16
N GLY A 215 -1.29 32.94 -2.29
CA GLY A 215 -1.41 31.79 -1.37
C GLY A 215 -0.17 30.88 -1.30
N ARG A 216 -0.21 29.70 -0.68
CA ARG A 216 0.93 28.74 -0.83
C ARG A 216 0.96 28.15 -2.23
N TYR A 217 -0.20 27.67 -2.67
CA TYR A 217 -0.47 27.23 -4.02
C TYR A 217 -1.52 28.16 -4.62
N ASP A 218 -1.18 28.74 -5.76
CA ASP A 218 -1.89 29.87 -6.37
C ASP A 218 -2.53 29.40 -7.70
N THR A 219 -3.53 30.12 -8.19
CA THR A 219 -4.10 29.86 -9.51
C THR A 219 -3.11 30.15 -10.65
N LEU A 220 -3.46 29.78 -11.89
CA LEU A 220 -2.68 30.11 -13.08
C LEU A 220 -3.10 31.47 -13.63
N SER A 221 -2.14 32.30 -14.07
CA SER A 221 -2.45 33.61 -14.68
C SER A 221 -3.21 33.48 -15.98
N ASN A 222 -3.01 32.36 -16.69
CA ASN A 222 -3.62 32.08 -17.99
C ASN A 222 -4.74 31.03 -17.94
N MET A 223 -5.30 30.74 -16.76
CA MET A 223 -6.33 29.70 -16.59
C MET A 223 -7.54 29.85 -17.54
N GLY A 224 -7.91 31.09 -17.89
CA GLY A 224 -9.04 31.37 -18.77
C GLY A 224 -8.81 31.11 -20.27
N PHE A 225 -7.55 30.97 -20.72
CA PHE A 225 -7.21 30.88 -22.14
C PHE A 225 -6.12 29.84 -22.48
N ILE A 226 -5.58 29.15 -21.49
CA ILE A 226 -4.69 27.99 -21.67
C ILE A 226 -5.31 26.98 -22.65
N GLY A 227 -4.52 26.47 -23.61
CA GLY A 227 -4.98 25.52 -24.64
C GLY A 227 -5.98 26.03 -25.69
N ARG A 228 -6.33 27.33 -25.71
CA ARG A 228 -7.22 27.96 -26.72
C ARG A 228 -8.51 27.15 -27.01
N ASN A 229 -8.75 26.75 -28.27
CA ASN A 229 -9.96 26.04 -28.73
C ASN A 229 -10.04 24.57 -28.27
N GLU A 230 -8.92 23.96 -27.85
CA GLU A 230 -8.88 22.54 -27.42
C GLU A 230 -9.46 22.35 -26.01
N ASN A 231 -9.75 23.45 -25.30
CA ASN A 231 -9.79 23.44 -23.85
C ASN A 231 -11.11 23.87 -23.21
N LYS A 232 -12.23 23.68 -23.92
CA LYS A 232 -13.57 24.10 -23.45
C LYS A 232 -13.99 23.56 -22.07
N ASN A 233 -13.26 22.63 -21.46
CA ASN A 233 -13.60 22.02 -20.16
C ASN A 233 -12.38 21.80 -19.23
N LEU A 234 -11.27 22.53 -19.36
CA LEU A 234 -10.07 22.26 -18.55
C LEU A 234 -10.37 22.22 -17.05
N LYS A 235 -11.07 23.24 -16.55
CA LYS A 235 -11.39 23.36 -15.13
C LYS A 235 -12.16 22.12 -14.63
N SER A 236 -13.07 21.58 -15.44
CA SER A 236 -13.78 20.35 -15.11
C SER A 236 -12.88 19.12 -15.14
N LYS A 237 -11.96 19.03 -16.12
CA LYS A 237 -11.00 17.92 -16.21
C LYS A 237 -10.02 17.92 -15.04
N LEU A 238 -9.49 19.09 -14.67
CA LEU A 238 -8.62 19.25 -13.50
C LEU A 238 -9.37 19.00 -12.19
N SER A 239 -10.63 19.41 -12.08
CA SER A 239 -11.47 19.06 -10.93
C SER A 239 -11.71 17.55 -10.82
N ASN A 240 -11.91 16.86 -11.95
CA ASN A 240 -11.95 15.38 -11.94
C ASN A 240 -10.61 14.80 -11.51
N ALA A 241 -9.49 15.28 -12.07
CA ALA A 241 -8.15 14.84 -11.70
C ALA A 241 -7.87 15.02 -10.20
N LEU A 242 -8.27 16.16 -9.62
CA LEU A 242 -8.17 16.42 -8.19
C LEU A 242 -8.92 15.35 -7.38
N LYS A 243 -10.20 15.09 -7.69
CA LYS A 243 -10.99 14.05 -7.02
C LYS A 243 -10.40 12.65 -7.16
N ARG A 244 -9.83 12.34 -8.33
CA ARG A 244 -9.15 11.06 -8.56
C ARG A 244 -7.90 10.92 -7.71
N PHE A 245 -7.08 11.97 -7.58
CA PHE A 245 -5.94 11.97 -6.69
C PHE A 245 -6.35 11.87 -5.22
N GLU A 246 -7.40 12.55 -4.78
CA GLU A 246 -7.93 12.44 -3.41
C GLU A 246 -8.33 11.00 -3.09
N GLY A 247 -9.19 10.40 -3.91
CA GLY A 247 -9.61 9.01 -3.69
C GLY A 247 -8.45 8.01 -3.83
N PHE A 248 -7.50 8.27 -4.73
CA PHE A 248 -6.28 7.46 -4.83
C PHE A 248 -5.48 7.52 -3.53
N ILE A 249 -5.15 8.72 -3.04
CA ILE A 249 -4.35 8.92 -1.82
C ILE A 249 -5.02 8.26 -0.62
N ASP A 250 -6.34 8.42 -0.46
CA ASP A 250 -7.09 7.88 0.67
C ASP A 250 -6.93 6.36 0.80
N TYR A 251 -7.10 5.61 -0.30
CA TYR A 251 -7.01 4.16 -0.25
C TYR A 251 -5.57 3.66 -0.39
N TYR A 252 -4.77 4.31 -1.23
CA TYR A 252 -3.39 3.91 -1.49
C TYR A 252 -2.50 4.05 -0.25
N SER A 253 -2.60 5.17 0.48
CA SER A 253 -1.82 5.38 1.71
C SER A 253 -2.12 4.32 2.77
N GLN A 254 -3.39 3.98 2.96
CA GLN A 254 -3.81 2.97 3.92
C GLN A 254 -3.34 1.56 3.53
N LEU A 255 -3.42 1.21 2.23
CA LEU A 255 -2.92 -0.08 1.73
C LEU A 255 -1.41 -0.17 1.91
N TYR A 256 -0.70 0.88 1.50
CA TYR A 256 0.74 1.00 1.60
C TYR A 256 1.22 0.91 3.06
N ASP A 257 0.60 1.65 3.98
CA ASP A 257 0.97 1.60 5.41
C ASP A 257 0.67 0.24 6.04
N LEU A 258 -0.43 -0.42 5.65
CA LEU A 258 -0.77 -1.75 6.13
C LEU A 258 0.29 -2.78 5.72
N GLU A 259 0.75 -2.73 4.46
CA GLU A 259 1.77 -3.61 3.91
C GLU A 259 3.17 -3.32 4.46
N ARG A 260 3.52 -2.03 4.57
CA ARG A 260 4.77 -1.57 5.16
C ARG A 260 4.95 -2.02 6.61
N ASN A 261 3.87 -1.97 7.40
CA ASN A 261 3.91 -2.36 8.82
C ASN A 261 3.90 -3.88 9.02
N ASN A 262 3.29 -4.65 8.11
CA ASN A 262 3.30 -6.11 8.20
C ASN A 262 4.69 -6.71 7.91
N GLY A 263 5.51 -6.08 7.06
CA GLY A 263 6.88 -6.50 6.81
C GLY A 263 7.89 -6.15 7.92
N ARG A 264 7.47 -5.46 8.97
CA ARG A 264 8.31 -5.09 10.13
C ARG A 264 8.10 -5.98 11.36
N VAL A 265 7.32 -7.05 11.22
CA VAL A 265 7.12 -8.04 12.28
C VAL A 265 8.11 -9.18 12.06
N GLU A 266 9.34 -8.96 12.51
CA GLU A 266 10.30 -10.01 12.89
C GLU A 266 10.45 -10.03 14.41
#